data_AF-A0A5B2VZC7-F1
#
_entry.id   AF-A0A5B2VZC7-F1
#
_cell.length_a   1.000
_cell.length_b   1.000
_cell.length_c   1.000
_cell.angle_alpha   90.00
_cell.angle_beta   90.00
_cell.angle_gamma   90.00
#
_symmetry.space_group_name_H-M   'P 1'
#
loop_
_entity.id
_entity.type
_entity.pdbx_description
1 polymer ?
#
loop_
_entity_poly.entity_id
_entity_poly.type
_entity_poly.pdbx_seq_one_letter_code
_entity_poly.pdbx_strand_id
1 'polypeptide(L)' 'MIKKLYTAWVKFGELLGAVNSRIILGIVFCLVVVPVACCRRLARKDPLQLRQFKKGRGSVMQPRDHTFTREDLLHTF' A
#
# COMPACT_ATOMS: atom_id res chain seq x y z
N MET A 1 20.43 -45.01 -7.25
CA MET A 1 19.11 -44.93 -6.57
C MET A 1 19.05 -43.78 -5.56
N ILE A 2 20.05 -43.64 -4.66
CA ILE A 2 20.12 -42.59 -3.61
C ILE A 2 20.15 -41.14 -4.16
N LYS A 3 20.78 -40.91 -5.33
CA LYS A 3 20.85 -39.58 -5.95
C LYS A 3 19.48 -38.95 -6.20
N LYS A 4 18.45 -39.73 -6.53
CA LYS A 4 17.11 -39.20 -6.82
C LYS A 4 16.43 -38.67 -5.56
N LEU A 5 16.60 -39.36 -4.43
CA LEU A 5 16.06 -38.92 -3.13
C LEU A 5 16.74 -37.62 -2.67
N TYR A 6 18.07 -37.53 -2.82
CA TYR A 6 18.82 -36.32 -2.54
C TYR A 6 18.36 -35.14 -3.40
N THR A 7 18.23 -35.33 -4.73
CA THR A 7 17.77 -34.27 -5.62
C THR A 7 16.33 -33.84 -5.32
N ALA A 8 15.45 -34.78 -4.96
CA ALA A 8 14.08 -34.44 -4.54
C ALA A 8 14.07 -33.63 -3.24
N TRP A 9 14.90 -34.00 -2.27
CA TRP A 9 15.05 -33.29 -1.00
C TRP A 9 15.60 -31.87 -1.19
N VAL A 10 16.61 -31.71 -2.04
CA VAL A 10 17.18 -30.40 -2.38
C VAL A 10 16.17 -29.51 -3.09
N LYS A 11 15.44 -30.03 -4.09
CA LYS A 11 14.38 -29.27 -4.79
C LYS A 11 13.25 -28.83 -3.85
N PHE A 12 12.92 -29.66 -2.87
CA PHE A 12 11.94 -29.31 -1.83
C PHE A 12 12.45 -28.17 -0.93
N GLY A 13 13.73 -28.22 -0.53
CA GLY A 13 14.38 -27.14 0.21
C GLY A 13 14.46 -25.83 -0.58
N GLU A 14 14.75 -25.89 -1.88
CA GLU A 14 14.74 -24.71 -2.77
C GLU A 14 13.35 -24.08 -2.88
N LEU A 15 12.31 -24.91 -3.03
CA LEU A 15 10.93 -24.44 -3.06
C LEU A 15 10.52 -23.77 -1.74
N LEU A 16 10.87 -24.40 -0.61
CA LEU A 16 10.64 -23.82 0.71
C LEU A 16 11.41 -22.52 0.91
N GLY A 17 12.66 -22.43 0.44
CA GLY A 17 13.47 -21.22 0.49
C GLY A 17 12.85 -20.07 -0.29
N ALA A 18 12.37 -20.33 -1.51
CA ALA A 18 11.68 -19.35 -2.34
C ALA A 18 10.38 -18.84 -1.70
N VAL A 19 9.64 -19.72 -1.03
CA VAL A 19 8.42 -19.36 -0.30
C VAL A 19 8.75 -18.59 0.99
N ASN A 20 9.78 -19.01 1.73
CA ASN A 20 10.17 -18.43 3.00
C ASN A 20 10.53 -16.93 2.88
N SER A 21 11.24 -16.53 1.83
CA SER A 21 11.57 -15.12 1.58
C SER A 21 10.31 -14.25 1.44
N ARG A 22 9.30 -14.74 0.71
CA ARG A 22 8.01 -14.05 0.54
C ARG A 22 7.21 -14.02 1.85
N ILE A 23 7.24 -15.11 2.61
CA ILE A 23 6.57 -15.20 3.93
C ILE A 23 7.20 -14.20 4.91
N ILE A 24 8.52 -14.18 5.04
CA ILE A 24 9.23 -13.25 5.93
C ILE A 24 8.88 -11.81 5.56
N LEU A 25 8.95 -11.45 4.27
CA LEU A 25 8.58 -10.12 3.81
C LEU A 25 7.12 -9.77 4.14
N GLY A 26 6.21 -10.73 3.93
CA GLY A 26 4.79 -10.57 4.27
C GLY A 26 4.56 -10.38 5.78
N ILE A 27 5.26 -11.14 6.62
CA ILE A 27 5.19 -11.02 8.08
C ILE A 27 5.72 -9.64 8.51
N VAL A 28 6.86 -9.21 8.01
CA VAL A 28 7.44 -7.89 8.34
C VAL A 28 6.50 -6.77 7.88
N PHE A 29 5.95 -6.86 6.67
CA PHE A 29 4.96 -5.92 6.18
C PHE A 29 3.73 -5.87 7.10
N CYS A 30 3.21 -7.03 7.51
CA CYS A 30 2.08 -7.10 8.43
C CYS A 30 2.41 -6.57 9.82
N LEU A 31 3.61 -6.79 10.34
CA LEU A 31 3.99 -6.31 11.67
C LEU A 31 4.37 -4.83 11.72
N VAL A 32 4.78 -4.23 10.60
CA VAL A 32 5.19 -2.82 10.56
C VAL A 32 4.14 -1.95 9.89
N VAL A 33 3.73 -2.30 8.67
CA VAL A 33 2.85 -1.44 7.85
C VAL A 33 1.40 -1.53 8.32
N VAL A 34 0.90 -2.72 8.68
CA VAL A 34 -0.49 -2.87 9.12
C VAL A 34 -0.78 -2.14 10.44
N PRO A 35 0.03 -2.21 11.50
CA PRO A 35 -0.24 -1.41 12.70
C PRO A 35 -0.13 0.08 12.42
N VAL A 36 0.81 0.55 11.60
CA VAL A 36 0.88 1.97 11.19
C VAL A 36 -0.40 2.38 10.45
N ALA A 37 -0.89 1.56 9.52
CA ALA A 37 -2.15 1.79 8.82
C ALA A 37 -3.36 1.74 9.78
N CYS A 38 -3.35 0.84 10.76
CA CYS A 38 -4.38 0.72 11.78
C CYS A 38 -4.41 1.94 12.70
N CYS A 39 -3.25 2.37 13.21
CA CYS A 39 -3.09 3.60 13.99
C CYS A 39 -3.60 4.82 13.21
N ARG A 40 -3.24 4.93 11.92
CA ARG A 40 -3.76 6.00 11.05
C ARG A 40 -5.28 5.93 10.87
N ARG A 41 -5.85 4.73 10.77
CA ARG A 41 -7.30 4.50 10.65
C ARG A 41 -8.04 4.85 11.95
N LEU A 42 -7.45 4.54 13.11
CA LEU A 42 -7.97 4.89 14.44
C LEU A 42 -7.89 6.39 14.70
N ALA A 43 -6.84 7.07 14.25
CA ALA A 43 -6.68 8.52 14.35
C ALA A 43 -7.74 9.33 13.58
N ARG A 44 -8.69 8.67 12.89
CA ARG A 44 -9.86 9.25 12.20
C ARG A 44 -9.51 10.43 11.26
N LYS A 45 -8.26 10.51 10.80
CA LYS A 45 -7.86 11.42 9.73
C LYS A 45 -8.25 10.75 8.42
N ASP A 46 -9.36 11.21 7.85
CA ASP A 46 -9.83 10.82 6.51
C ASP A 46 -9.53 11.95 5.52
N PRO A 47 -8.25 12.17 5.14
CA PRO A 47 -7.86 13.28 4.28
C PRO A 47 -8.52 13.21 2.90
N LEU A 48 -8.88 12.00 2.46
CA LEU A 48 -9.56 11.76 1.19
C LEU A 48 -11.08 11.78 1.31
N GLN A 49 -11.62 12.03 2.51
CA GLN A 49 -13.06 12.11 2.74
C GLN A 49 -13.82 10.87 2.21
N LEU A 50 -13.17 9.70 2.22
CA LEU A 50 -13.67 8.45 1.63
C LEU A 50 -14.99 8.00 2.25
N ARG A 51 -15.20 8.30 3.54
CA ARG A 51 -16.44 7.93 4.25
C ARG A 51 -17.66 8.72 3.79
N GLN A 52 -17.47 9.94 3.32
CA GLN A 52 -18.53 10.85 2.87
C GLN A 52 -18.68 10.89 1.35
N PHE A 53 -17.71 10.33 0.62
CA PHE A 53 -17.79 10.16 -0.82
C PHE A 53 -19.05 9.38 -1.21
N LYS A 54 -19.90 9.98 -2.06
CA LYS A 54 -21.18 9.45 -2.57
C LYS A 54 -22.28 9.19 -1.54
N LYS A 55 -22.13 9.58 -0.27
CA LYS A 55 -23.18 9.42 0.75
C LYS A 55 -24.14 10.62 0.89
N GLY A 56 -23.86 11.73 0.21
CA GLY A 56 -24.69 12.94 0.25
C GLY A 56 -24.67 13.70 -1.07
N ARG A 57 -25.41 14.82 -1.12
CA ARG A 57 -25.47 15.73 -2.29
C ARG A 57 -24.31 16.75 -2.35
N GLY A 58 -23.48 16.84 -1.31
CA GLY A 58 -22.36 17.77 -1.25
C GLY A 58 -21.10 17.25 -1.96
N SER A 59 -20.27 18.16 -2.46
CA SER A 59 -18.95 17.83 -3.01
C SER A 59 -17.95 17.54 -1.89
N VAL A 60 -17.13 16.49 -2.04
CA VAL A 60 -16.01 16.16 -1.14
C VAL A 60 -14.68 16.78 -1.60
N MET A 61 -14.69 17.45 -2.75
CA MET A 61 -13.51 18.14 -3.23
C MET A 61 -13.34 19.44 -2.43
N GLN A 62 -12.12 19.74 -2.00
CA GLN A 62 -11.83 21.02 -1.38
C GLN A 62 -11.94 22.13 -2.44
N PRO A 63 -12.75 23.18 -2.22
CA PRO A 63 -12.77 24.33 -3.11
C PRO A 63 -11.37 24.97 -3.12
N ARG A 64 -10.91 25.30 -4.32
CA ARG A 64 -9.64 26.01 -4.52
C ARG A 64 -9.99 27.43 -4.90
N ASP A 65 -10.09 28.30 -3.89
CA ASP A 65 -10.28 29.74 -4.09
C ASP A 65 -8.93 30.40 -4.43
N HIS A 66 -8.27 29.88 -5.46
CA HIS A 66 -7.04 30.48 -5.99
C HIS A 66 -7.42 31.59 -6.96
N THR A 67 -6.97 32.81 -6.68
CA THR A 67 -7.16 33.94 -7.60
C THR A 67 -6.03 33.86 -8.62
N PHE A 68 -6.35 33.40 -9.83
CA PHE A 68 -5.38 33.28 -10.91
C PHE A 68 -4.74 34.63 -11.23
N THR A 69 -3.42 34.71 -11.15
CA THR A 69 -2.67 35.89 -11.55
C THR A 69 -2.07 35.71 -12.94
N ARG A 70 -1.57 36.80 -13.54
CA ARG A 70 -1.00 36.75 -14.90
C ARG A 70 0.23 35.86 -14.96
N GLU A 71 0.95 35.76 -13.86
CA GLU A 71 2.16 34.97 -13.69
C GLU A 71 1.88 33.45 -13.78
N ASP A 72 0.71 32.99 -13.32
CA ASP A 72 0.31 31.57 -13.41
C ASP A 72 0.15 31.08 -14.86
N LEU A 73 -0.20 31.99 -15.77
CA LEU A 73 -0.39 31.69 -17.19
C LEU A 73 0.95 31.58 -17.94
N LEU A 74 2.03 32.11 -17.36
CA LEU A 74 3.37 32.06 -17.96
C LEU A 74 4.10 30.75 -17.64
N HIS A 75 3.69 30.06 -16.56
CA HIS A 75 4.27 28.80 -16.10
C HIS A 75 3.24 27.66 -16.13
N THR A 76 2.61 27.45 -17.29
CA THR A 76 1.59 26.41 -17.49
C THR A 76 2.17 25.01 -17.81
N PHE A 77 3.46 24.91 -18.19
CA PHE A 77 4.09 23.65 -18.62
C PHE A 77 5.49 23.46 -18.02
#